data_AF-A0A0D2QIN2-F1
#
_entry.id   AF-A0A0D2QIN2-F1
#
_cell.length_a   1.000
_cell.length_b   1.000
_cell.length_c   1.000
_cell.angle_alpha   90.00
_cell.angle_beta   90.00
_cell.angle_gamma   90.00
#
_symmetry.space_group_name_H-M   'P 1'
#
loop_
_entity.id
_entity.type
_entity.pdbx_description
1 polymer ?
#
loop_
_entity_poly.entity_id
_entity_poly.type
_entity_poly.pdbx_seq_one_letter_code
_entity_poly.pdbx_strand_id
1 'polypeptide(L)'
;MSEVFEGYERQYCELSANLSKKCTAAAALGGEQKKQKVSDIRAGLENAEDLIRKMDLEARSLQPNVKTMLLAKLREYKSDLNNLKSEVKRIASGNINPDARDQLLESGMADALTMNM
;
A
#
# COMPACT_ATOMS: atom_id res chain seq x y z
N MET A 1 -17.34 11.00 -22.04
CA MET A 1 -16.86 10.33 -20.81
C MET A 1 -17.83 10.67 -19.68
N SER A 2 -17.92 9.90 -18.58
CA SER A 2 -18.76 10.29 -17.43
C SER A 2 -18.03 11.31 -16.56
N GLU A 3 -18.60 12.50 -16.37
CA GLU A 3 -18.03 13.56 -15.51
C GLU A 3 -17.86 13.08 -14.07
N VAL A 4 -18.79 12.23 -13.60
CA VAL A 4 -18.74 11.62 -12.26
C VAL A 4 -17.54 10.69 -12.14
N PHE A 5 -17.33 9.84 -13.15
CA PHE A 5 -16.16 8.96 -13.18
C PHE A 5 -14.85 9.77 -13.17
N GLU A 6 -14.75 10.78 -14.02
CA GLU A 6 -13.57 11.65 -14.11
C GLU A 6 -13.28 12.40 -12.80
N GLY A 7 -14.34 12.82 -12.09
CA GLY A 7 -14.23 13.43 -10.78
C GLY A 7 -13.67 12.48 -9.71
N TYR A 8 -14.11 11.22 -9.70
CA TYR A 8 -13.55 10.20 -8.81
C TYR A 8 -12.13 9.82 -9.19
N GLU A 9 -11.84 9.74 -10.48
CA GLU A 9 -10.52 9.43 -11.00
C GLU A 9 -9.49 10.47 -10.58
N ARG A 10 -9.81 11.77 -10.72
CA ARG A 10 -8.92 12.85 -10.30
C ARG A 10 -8.60 12.77 -8.81
N GLN A 11 -9.61 12.53 -7.98
CA GLN A 11 -9.44 12.32 -6.53
C GLN A 11 -8.55 11.11 -6.24
N TYR A 12 -8.75 9.99 -6.95
CA TYR A 12 -7.94 8.79 -6.79
C TYR A 12 -6.48 9.04 -7.17
N CYS A 13 -6.22 9.70 -8.30
CA CYS A 13 -4.86 10.01 -8.77
C CYS A 13 -4.12 10.91 -7.77
N GLU A 14 -4.77 11.96 -7.27
CA GLU A 14 -4.20 12.85 -6.25
C GLU A 14 -3.88 12.09 -4.95
N LEU A 15 -4.84 11.29 -4.49
CA LEU A 15 -4.68 10.49 -3.28
C LEU A 15 -3.56 9.46 -3.44
N SER A 16 -3.51 8.74 -4.56
CA SER A 16 -2.46 7.75 -4.85
C SER A 16 -1.07 8.38 -4.87
N ALA A 17 -0.92 9.55 -5.51
CA ALA A 17 0.34 10.29 -5.51
C ALA A 17 0.74 10.76 -4.09
N ASN A 18 -0.23 11.20 -3.28
CA ASN A 18 0.00 11.56 -1.88
C ASN A 18 0.43 10.34 -1.04
N LEU A 19 -0.24 9.20 -1.23
CA LEU A 19 0.04 7.94 -0.55
C LEU A 19 1.45 7.45 -0.87
N SER A 20 1.85 7.46 -2.15
CA SER A 20 3.21 7.09 -2.57
C SER A 20 4.27 7.94 -1.86
N LYS A 21 4.11 9.27 -1.83
CA LYS A 21 5.01 10.17 -1.09
C LYS A 21 5.04 9.86 0.41
N LYS A 22 3.88 9.57 1.01
CA LYS A 22 3.80 9.18 2.43
C LYS A 22 4.49 7.85 2.69
N CYS A 23 4.41 6.86 1.80
CA CYS A 23 5.13 5.59 1.90
C CYS A 23 6.65 5.83 1.92
N THR A 24 7.18 6.61 0.97
CA THR A 24 8.61 6.96 0.93
C THR A 24 9.05 7.63 2.23
N ALA A 25 8.26 8.59 2.74
CA ALA A 25 8.54 9.24 4.02
C ALA A 25 8.49 8.25 5.19
N ALA A 26 7.48 7.38 5.26
CA ALA A 26 7.33 6.39 6.32
C ALA A 26 8.45 5.35 6.35
N ALA A 27 9.04 5.02 5.19
CA ALA A 27 10.18 4.11 5.10
C ALA A 27 11.43 4.64 5.80
N ALA A 28 11.60 5.96 5.87
CA ALA A 28 12.72 6.62 6.55
C ALA A 28 12.47 6.87 8.05
N LEU A 29 11.27 6.61 8.56
CA LEU A 29 10.91 6.82 9.97
C LEU A 29 11.12 5.56 10.81
N GLY A 30 11.31 5.77 12.12
CA GLY A 30 11.35 4.72 13.13
C GLY A 30 10.31 4.96 14.24
N GLY A 31 10.18 3.98 15.14
CA GLY A 31 9.41 4.12 16.38
C GLY A 31 7.96 4.60 16.19
N GLU A 32 7.52 5.50 17.06
CA GLU A 32 6.14 5.98 17.11
C GLU A 32 5.75 6.83 15.88
N GLN A 33 6.69 7.65 15.37
CA GLN A 33 6.45 8.45 14.17
C GLN A 33 6.12 7.58 12.96
N LYS A 34 6.80 6.43 12.82
CA LYS A 34 6.50 5.45 11.77
C LYS A 34 5.11 4.85 11.95
N LYS A 35 4.73 4.45 13.17
CA LYS A 35 3.42 3.86 13.46
C LYS A 35 2.29 4.83 13.11
N GLN A 36 2.40 6.08 13.54
CA GLN A 36 1.42 7.11 13.21
C GLN A 36 1.31 7.30 11.70
N LYS A 37 2.44 7.44 11.00
CA LYS A 37 2.44 7.63 9.55
C LYS A 37 1.83 6.44 8.80
N VAL A 38 2.12 5.21 9.23
CA VAL A 38 1.51 3.99 8.67
C VAL A 38 0.00 3.96 8.89
N SER A 39 -0.48 4.41 10.05
CA SER A 39 -1.92 4.54 10.32
C SER A 39 -2.60 5.52 9.34
N ASP A 40 -2.01 6.70 9.17
CA ASP A 40 -2.51 7.71 8.22
C ASP A 40 -2.53 7.19 6.77
N ILE A 41 -1.52 6.40 6.39
CA ILE A 41 -1.46 5.78 5.06
C ILE A 41 -2.57 4.73 4.91
N ARG A 42 -2.84 3.90 5.93
CA ARG A 42 -3.91 2.89 5.90
C ARG A 42 -5.28 3.53 5.71
N ALA A 43 -5.59 4.60 6.44
CA ALA A 43 -6.83 5.35 6.25
C ALA A 43 -6.96 5.91 4.82
N GLY A 44 -5.85 6.42 4.26
CA GLY A 44 -5.83 6.87 2.86
C GLY A 44 -6.02 5.73 1.85
N LEU A 45 -5.52 4.53 2.13
CA LEU A 45 -5.73 3.34 1.28
C LEU A 45 -7.21 2.94 1.26
N GLU A 46 -7.89 2.97 2.40
CA GLU A 46 -9.34 2.69 2.49
C GLU A 46 -10.14 3.70 1.64
N ASN A 47 -9.80 4.99 1.73
CA ASN A 47 -10.40 6.02 0.88
C ASN A 47 -10.15 5.79 -0.63
N ALA A 48 -8.96 5.31 -0.99
CA ALA A 48 -8.63 4.99 -2.38
C ALA A 48 -9.43 3.76 -2.89
N GLU A 49 -9.63 2.74 -2.03
CA GLU A 49 -10.51 1.61 -2.34
C GLU A 49 -11.95 2.05 -2.57
N ASP A 50 -12.44 2.99 -1.74
CA ASP A 50 -13.77 3.55 -1.88
C ASP A 50 -13.96 4.28 -3.21
N LEU A 51 -12.96 5.06 -3.64
CA LEU A 51 -12.99 5.73 -4.95
C LEU A 51 -12.98 4.71 -6.09
N ILE A 52 -12.16 3.66 -6.02
CA ILE A 52 -12.17 2.57 -7.01
C ILE A 52 -13.55 1.91 -7.08
N ARG A 53 -14.20 1.65 -5.94
CA ARG A 53 -15.54 1.06 -5.91
C ARG A 53 -16.59 1.98 -6.54
N LYS A 54 -16.54 3.28 -6.25
CA LYS A 54 -17.42 4.28 -6.85
C LYS A 54 -17.23 4.36 -8.37
N MET A 55 -15.98 4.37 -8.83
CA MET A 55 -15.66 4.32 -10.26
C MET A 55 -16.16 3.02 -10.93
N ASP A 56 -16.04 1.86 -10.27
CA ASP A 56 -16.52 0.58 -10.79
C ASP A 56 -18.05 0.56 -10.96
N LEU A 57 -18.79 1.11 -9.99
CA LEU A 57 -20.25 1.27 -10.07
C LEU A 57 -20.65 2.22 -11.21
N GLU A 58 -19.99 3.36 -11.31
CA GLU A 58 -20.23 4.35 -12.37
C GLU A 58 -19.92 3.74 -13.75
N ALA A 59 -18.78 3.07 -13.93
CA ALA A 59 -18.42 2.46 -15.21
C ALA A 59 -19.44 1.40 -15.66
N ARG A 60 -20.08 0.70 -14.72
CA ARG A 60 -21.08 -0.35 -15.02
C ARG A 60 -22.41 0.19 -15.54
N SER A 61 -22.75 1.45 -15.24
CA SER A 61 -24.00 2.09 -15.72
C SER A 61 -23.88 2.64 -17.15
N LEU A 62 -22.66 2.73 -17.68
CA LEU A 62 -22.38 3.32 -18.99
C LEU A 62 -22.53 2.32 -20.15
N GLN A 63 -22.58 2.86 -21.37
CA GLN A 63 -22.67 2.08 -22.60
C GLN A 63 -21.51 1.07 -22.75
N PRO A 64 -21.72 -0.11 -23.40
CA PRO A 64 -20.76 -1.22 -23.41
C PRO A 64 -19.34 -0.85 -23.88
N ASN A 65 -19.21 0.01 -24.88
CA ASN A 65 -17.94 0.49 -25.41
C ASN A 65 -17.16 1.30 -24.36
N VAL A 66 -17.80 2.29 -23.73
CA VAL A 66 -17.20 3.14 -22.70
C VAL A 66 -16.88 2.32 -21.45
N LYS A 67 -17.82 1.47 -21.02
CA LYS A 67 -17.65 0.55 -19.89
C LYS A 67 -16.40 -0.32 -20.05
N THR A 68 -16.22 -0.93 -21.22
CA THR A 68 -15.07 -1.83 -21.48
C THR A 68 -13.74 -1.11 -21.29
N MET A 69 -13.62 0.10 -21.84
CA MET A 69 -12.43 0.94 -21.69
C MET A 69 -12.18 1.32 -20.23
N LEU A 70 -13.21 1.76 -19.51
CA LEU A 70 -13.09 2.16 -18.10
C LEU A 70 -12.74 0.99 -17.17
N LEU A 71 -13.28 -0.21 -17.44
CA LEU A 71 -12.95 -1.41 -16.68
C LEU A 71 -11.52 -1.91 -16.93
N ALA A 72 -10.92 -1.60 -18.08
CA ALA A 72 -9.50 -1.86 -18.31
C ALA A 72 -8.65 -0.93 -17.43
N LYS A 73 -8.95 0.37 -17.44
CA LYS A 73 -8.28 1.37 -16.60
C LYS A 73 -8.40 1.07 -15.10
N LEU A 74 -9.59 0.65 -14.65
CA LEU A 74 -9.81 0.25 -13.25
C LEU A 74 -9.00 -0.98 -12.83
N ARG A 75 -8.65 -1.87 -13.75
CA ARG A 75 -7.77 -3.02 -13.42
C ARG A 75 -6.36 -2.55 -13.11
N GLU A 76 -5.85 -1.55 -13.83
CA GLU A 76 -4.55 -0.94 -13.57
C GLU A 76 -4.55 -0.26 -12.20
N TYR A 77 -5.55 0.58 -11.91
CA TYR A 77 -5.68 1.23 -10.59
C TYR A 77 -5.81 0.25 -9.42
N LYS A 78 -6.51 -0.87 -9.62
CA LYS A 78 -6.58 -1.95 -8.61
C LYS A 78 -5.21 -2.59 -8.40
N SER A 79 -4.43 -2.80 -9.46
CA SER A 79 -3.07 -3.35 -9.38
C SER A 79 -2.14 -2.40 -8.62
N ASP A 80 -2.13 -1.12 -8.99
CA ASP A 80 -1.29 -0.10 -8.34
C ASP A 80 -1.63 0.05 -6.86
N LEU A 81 -2.93 0.05 -6.52
CA LEU A 81 -3.35 0.11 -5.12
C LEU A 81 -2.92 -1.13 -4.33
N ASN A 82 -2.94 -2.32 -4.94
CA ASN A 82 -2.43 -3.54 -4.31
C ASN A 82 -0.91 -3.50 -4.09
N ASN A 83 -0.16 -2.87 -5.01
CA ASN A 83 1.27 -2.64 -4.86
C ASN A 83 1.54 -1.71 -3.67
N LEU A 84 0.81 -0.58 -3.57
CA LEU A 84 0.91 0.34 -2.44
C LEU A 84 0.58 -0.34 -1.10
N LYS A 85 -0.50 -1.14 -1.04
CA LYS A 85 -0.83 -1.93 0.16
C LYS A 85 0.30 -2.87 0.57
N SER A 86 0.92 -3.53 -0.40
CA SER A 86 2.02 -4.47 -0.17
C SER A 86 3.28 -3.74 0.34
N GLU A 87 3.57 -2.57 -0.22
CA GLU A 87 4.64 -1.69 0.27
C GLU A 87 4.39 -1.24 1.71
N VAL A 88 3.17 -0.82 2.04
CA VAL A 88 2.82 -0.38 3.42
C VAL A 88 2.95 -1.53 4.42
N LYS A 89 2.58 -2.76 4.04
CA LYS A 89 2.82 -3.94 4.86
C LYS A 89 4.32 -4.13 5.14
N ARG A 90 5.16 -4.05 4.11
CA ARG A 90 6.63 -4.14 4.25
C ARG A 90 7.19 -3.02 5.14
N ILE A 91 6.74 -1.79 4.95
CA ILE A 91 7.12 -0.66 5.80
C ILE A 91 6.73 -0.96 7.25
N ALA A 92 5.47 -1.35 7.50
CA ALA A 92 4.95 -1.60 8.84
C ALA A 92 5.68 -2.72 9.59
N SER A 93 6.05 -3.81 8.89
CA SER A 93 6.80 -4.93 9.47
C SER A 93 8.25 -4.59 9.86
N GLY A 94 8.71 -3.37 9.56
CA GLY A 94 10.12 -3.02 9.65
C GLY A 94 10.89 -3.60 8.48
N ASN A 95 11.95 -2.93 8.05
CA ASN A 95 12.93 -3.56 7.17
C ASN A 95 13.47 -4.75 7.95
N ILE A 96 12.95 -5.96 7.70
CA ILE A 96 13.64 -7.18 8.09
C ILE A 96 14.85 -7.18 7.19
N ASN A 97 15.92 -6.53 7.63
CA ASN A 97 17.23 -6.77 7.08
C ASN A 97 17.40 -8.29 7.18
N PRO A 98 17.59 -9.01 6.06
CA PRO A 98 17.86 -10.45 6.14
C PRO A 98 19.04 -10.74 7.09
N ASP A 99 20.01 -9.82 7.18
CA ASP A 99 21.12 -9.81 8.15
C ASP A 99 20.71 -9.81 9.63
N ALA A 100 19.59 -9.19 9.99
CA ALA A 100 19.15 -9.15 11.39
C ALA A 100 18.53 -10.48 11.83
N ARG A 101 17.96 -11.23 10.89
CA ARG A 101 17.47 -12.59 11.16
C ARG A 101 18.63 -13.56 11.35
N ASP A 102 19.69 -13.43 10.56
CA ASP A 102 20.87 -14.31 10.65
C ASP A 102 21.62 -14.12 11.97
N GLN A 103 21.82 -12.87 12.40
CA GLN A 103 22.46 -12.58 13.70
C GLN A 103 21.64 -13.07 14.91
N LEU A 104 20.30 -13.03 14.83
CA LEU A 104 19.42 -13.59 15.87
C LEU A 104 19.45 -15.12 15.92
N LEU A 105 19.69 -15.79 14.79
CA LEU A 105 19.85 -17.24 14.73
C LEU A 105 21.26 -17.67 15.21
N GLU A 106 22.29 -16.88 14.94
CA GLU A 106 23.68 -17.17 15.34
C GLU A 106 23.91 -16.90 16.85
N SER A 107 23.34 -15.82 17.40
CA SER A 107 23.41 -15.53 18.84
C SER A 107 22.73 -16.59 19.71
N GLY A 108 21.74 -17.33 19.17
CA GLY A 108 21.06 -18.41 19.88
C GLY A 108 21.86 -19.72 19.97
N MET A 109 22.91 -19.89 19.15
CA MET A 109 23.78 -21.08 19.19
C MET A 109 25.02 -20.89 20.07
N ALA A 110 25.47 -19.65 20.27
CA ALA A 110 26.65 -19.35 21.08
C ALA A 110 26.42 -19.63 22.59
N ASP A 111 25.22 -19.37 23.12
CA ASP A 111 24.89 -19.63 24.53
C ASP A 111 24.75 -21.14 24.86
N ALA A 112 24.54 -22.00 23.87
CA ALA A 112 24.42 -23.45 24.10
C ALA A 112 25.77 -24.17 24.22
N LEU A 113 26.89 -23.54 23.83
CA LEU A 113 28.21 -24.18 23.82
C LEU A 113 29.02 -23.91 25.10
N THR A 114 28.64 -22.93 25.92
CA THR A 114 29.42 -22.50 27.10
C THR A 114 29.09 -23.26 28.38
N MET A 115 28.14 -24.20 28.36
CA MET A 115 27.72 -24.96 29.54
C MET A 115 28.22 -26.41 29.47
N ASN A 116 29.51 -26.62 29.22
CA ASN A 116 30.15 -27.91 29.43
C ASN A 116 31.68 -27.78 29.60
N MET A 117 32.11 -27.20 30.71
CA MET A 117 33.42 -27.49 31.33
C MET A 117 33.26 -27.66 32.83
#